data_AF-A0A659U936-F1
#
_entry.id   AF-A0A659U936-F1
#
_cell.length_a   1.000
_cell.length_b   1.000
_cell.length_c   1.000
_cell.angle_alpha   90.00
_cell.angle_beta   90.00
_cell.angle_gamma   90.00
#
_symmetry.space_group_name_H-M   'P 1'
#
loop_
_entity.id
_entity.type
_entity.pdbx_description
1 polymer ?
#
loop_
_entity_poly.entity_id
_entity_poly.type
_entity_poly.pdbx_seq_one_letter_code
_entity_poly.pdbx_strand_id
1 'polypeptide(L)'
;NSPDEKPTLLLGDLNEWRLGNRSALNTLHATFGPQPPAVPTFPSNLPLLALDRIMANRHGMIATVEAHDTPLSRVASDHLPLTAFVRL
;
A
#
# COMPACT_ATOMS: atom_id res chain seq x y z
N ASN A 1 -21.67 -11.74 6.48
CA ASN A 1 -20.22 -11.94 6.61
C ASN A 1 -19.63 -10.68 7.21
N SER A 2 -19.04 -10.79 8.39
CA SER A 2 -18.25 -9.68 8.93
C SER A 2 -17.00 -9.52 8.04
N PRO A 3 -16.56 -8.29 7.70
CA PRO A 3 -15.31 -8.09 6.96
C PRO A 3 -14.12 -8.81 7.61
N ASP A 4 -14.14 -9.08 8.91
CA ASP A 4 -13.10 -9.81 9.62
C ASP A 4 -13.14 -11.34 9.47
N GLU A 5 -14.18 -11.93 8.86
CA GLU A 5 -14.39 -13.38 8.85
C GLU A 5 -13.27 -14.16 8.14
N LYS A 6 -12.67 -13.58 7.09
CA LYS A 6 -11.53 -14.16 6.36
C LYS A 6 -10.38 -13.14 6.27
N PRO A 7 -9.14 -13.46 6.69
CA PRO A 7 -8.03 -12.54 6.51
C PRO A 7 -7.82 -12.25 5.03
N THR A 8 -7.81 -10.96 4.67
CA THR A 8 -7.79 -10.49 3.28
C THR A 8 -6.78 -9.34 3.13
N LEU A 9 -5.92 -9.44 2.12
CA LEU A 9 -5.00 -8.40 1.71
C LEU A 9 -5.44 -7.81 0.36
N LEU A 10 -5.36 -6.49 0.25
CA LEU A 10 -5.45 -5.77 -1.02
C LEU A 10 -4.11 -5.09 -1.28
N LEU A 11 -3.49 -5.38 -2.42
CA LEU A 11 -2.20 -4.82 -2.80
C LEU A 11 -2.13 -4.48 -4.28
N GLY A 12 -1.39 -3.41 -4.62
CA GLY A 12 -1.13 -3.00 -5.99
C GLY A 12 -1.03 -1.48 -6.15
N ASP A 13 -0.81 -1.06 -7.40
CA ASP A 13 -0.85 0.33 -7.82
C ASP A 13 -2.30 0.81 -7.95
N LEU A 14 -2.72 1.70 -7.05
CA LEU A 14 -4.06 2.27 -7.06
C LEU A 14 -4.14 3.61 -7.80
N ASN A 15 -3.00 4.14 -8.28
CA ASN A 15 -2.88 5.43 -8.95
C ASN A 15 -3.55 6.60 -8.20
N GLU A 16 -3.67 6.49 -6.87
CA GLU A 16 -4.38 7.46 -6.06
C GLU A 16 -3.41 8.20 -5.13
N TRP A 17 -3.23 9.48 -5.46
CA TRP A 17 -2.36 10.43 -4.78
C TRP A 17 -3.14 11.56 -4.10
N ARG A 18 -4.46 11.65 -4.33
CA ARG A 18 -5.31 12.68 -3.74
C ARG A 18 -5.47 12.44 -2.24
N LEU A 19 -5.36 13.52 -1.48
CA LEU A 19 -5.60 13.54 -0.04
C LEU A 19 -7.05 13.89 0.29
N GLY A 20 -7.55 13.39 1.42
CA GLY A 20 -8.84 13.77 2.01
C GLY A 20 -10.06 13.17 1.32
N ASN A 21 -11.23 13.78 1.54
CA ASN A 21 -12.55 13.22 1.21
C ASN A 21 -12.80 12.89 -0.28
N ARG A 22 -11.96 13.40 -1.18
CA ARG A 22 -12.06 13.14 -2.63
C ARG A 22 -11.22 11.96 -3.11
N SER A 23 -10.44 11.35 -2.21
CA SER A 23 -9.64 10.17 -2.52
C SER A 23 -10.54 8.95 -2.76
N ALA A 24 -10.30 8.22 -3.84
CA ALA A 24 -10.97 6.93 -4.08
C ALA A 24 -10.67 5.93 -2.95
N LEU A 25 -9.54 6.08 -2.24
CA LEU A 25 -9.15 5.22 -1.10
C LEU A 25 -10.16 5.26 0.05
N ASN A 26 -10.92 6.35 0.21
CA ASN A 26 -11.95 6.43 1.25
C ASN A 26 -13.02 5.34 1.11
N THR A 27 -13.29 4.88 -0.13
CA THR A 27 -14.24 3.80 -0.37
C THR A 27 -13.75 2.45 0.16
N LEU A 28 -12.43 2.29 0.31
CA LEU A 28 -11.78 1.08 0.79
C LEU A 28 -11.70 1.04 2.33
N HIS A 29 -11.82 2.20 3.00
CA HIS A 29 -11.77 2.28 4.47
C HIS A 29 -12.79 1.41 5.18
N ALA A 30 -13.99 1.26 4.61
CA ALA A 30 -15.04 0.45 5.22
C ALA A 30 -14.65 -1.04 5.35
N THR A 31 -13.78 -1.53 4.45
CA THR A 31 -13.38 -2.95 4.40
C THR A 31 -11.98 -3.16 4.95
N PHE A 32 -11.05 -2.21 4.74
CA PHE A 32 -9.63 -2.37 5.04
C PHE A 32 -9.10 -1.42 6.13
N GLY A 33 -10.00 -0.69 6.79
CA GLY A 33 -9.63 0.23 7.86
C GLY A 33 -8.81 1.44 7.37
N PRO A 34 -8.14 2.16 8.28
CA PRO A 34 -7.36 3.33 7.92
C PRO A 34 -6.18 2.97 7.01
N GLN A 35 -5.82 3.88 6.11
CA GLN A 35 -4.69 3.66 5.21
C GLN A 35 -3.38 3.41 5.99
N PRO A 36 -2.53 2.48 5.51
CA PRO A 36 -1.16 2.34 6.01
C PRO A 36 -0.34 3.62 5.75
N PRO A 37 0.85 3.77 6.36
CA PRO A 37 1.77 4.84 6.02
C PRO A 37 1.97 4.96 4.50
N ALA A 38 1.91 6.18 3.98
CA ALA A 38 2.15 6.45 2.57
C ALA A 38 3.66 6.33 2.30
N VAL A 39 4.07 5.22 1.68
CA VAL A 39 5.46 4.95 1.29
C VAL A 39 5.64 5.32 -0.18
N PRO A 40 6.46 6.32 -0.53
CA PRO A 40 6.72 6.67 -1.92
C PRO A 40 7.45 5.56 -2.64
N THR A 41 6.93 5.18 -3.80
CA THR A 41 7.49 4.14 -4.68
C THR A 41 7.71 4.66 -6.10
N PHE A 42 7.02 5.73 -6.49
CA PHE A 42 7.05 6.28 -7.84
C PHE A 42 7.49 7.76 -7.87
N PRO A 43 8.26 8.21 -8.87
CA PRO A 43 9.05 7.38 -9.79
C PRO A 43 10.23 6.73 -9.06
N SER A 44 10.64 5.54 -9.49
CA SER A 44 11.67 4.74 -8.81
C SER A 44 13.02 5.45 -8.69
N ASN A 45 13.35 6.35 -9.63
CA ASN A 45 14.59 7.14 -9.60
C ASN A 45 14.55 8.32 -8.62
N LEU A 46 13.37 8.80 -8.25
CA LEU A 46 13.17 9.85 -7.24
C LEU A 46 11.79 9.64 -6.60
N PRO A 47 11.66 8.75 -5.60
CA PRO A 47 10.36 8.39 -5.05
C PRO A 47 9.67 9.59 -4.38
N LEU A 48 8.51 9.98 -4.91
CA LEU A 48 7.74 11.14 -4.45
C LEU A 48 6.27 10.81 -4.19
N LEU A 49 5.72 9.91 -5.00
CA LEU A 49 4.32 9.50 -4.95
C LEU A 49 4.22 8.10 -4.37
N ALA A 50 3.38 7.97 -3.35
CA ALA A 50 2.89 6.68 -2.90
C ALA A 50 1.68 6.34 -3.77
N LEU A 51 1.84 5.56 -4.83
CA LEU A 51 0.72 5.07 -5.64
C LEU A 51 0.36 3.62 -5.30
N ASP A 52 1.39 2.84 -4.94
CA ASP A 52 1.26 1.49 -4.45
C ASP A 52 0.72 1.44 -3.01
N ARG A 53 -0.15 0.49 -2.72
CA ARG A 53 -0.72 0.26 -1.37
C ARG A 53 -0.67 -1.21 -1.00
N ILE A 54 -0.58 -1.48 0.31
CA ILE A 54 -0.83 -2.79 0.92
C ILE A 54 -1.79 -2.58 2.09
N MET A 55 -2.99 -3.12 2.00
CA MET A 55 -4.06 -2.94 2.98
C MET A 55 -4.57 -4.28 3.49
N ALA A 56 -5.04 -4.32 4.74
CA ALA A 56 -5.54 -5.51 5.41
C ALA A 56 -6.90 -5.23 6.02
N ASN A 57 -7.83 -6.18 5.91
CA ASN A 57 -9.12 -6.09 6.58
C ASN A 57 -9.05 -6.32 8.11
N ARG A 58 -7.90 -6.80 8.61
CA ARG A 58 -7.66 -7.06 10.03
C ARG A 58 -6.53 -6.18 10.57
N HIS A 59 -6.77 -5.59 11.74
CA HIS A 59 -5.75 -4.81 12.45
C HIS A 59 -4.57 -5.68 12.87
N GLY A 60 -3.36 -5.16 12.70
CA GLY A 60 -2.11 -5.86 13.09
C GLY A 60 -1.64 -6.96 12.12
N MET A 61 -2.38 -7.23 11.05
CA MET A 61 -2.00 -8.25 10.05
C MET A 61 -0.78 -7.81 9.21
N ILE A 62 -0.61 -6.51 8.98
CA ILE A 62 0.53 -5.94 8.25
C ILE A 62 1.50 -5.31 9.25
N ALA A 63 2.79 -5.61 9.08
CA ALA A 63 3.90 -4.99 9.79
C ALA A 63 4.98 -4.52 8.80
N THR A 64 5.66 -3.43 9.13
CA THR A 64 6.85 -2.93 8.41
C THR A 64 6.61 -2.76 6.90
N VAL A 65 5.82 -1.74 6.53
CA VAL A 65 5.60 -1.38 5.12
C VAL A 65 6.76 -0.52 4.64
N GLU A 66 7.53 -1.00 3.66
CA GLU A 66 8.76 -0.34 3.20
C GLU A 66 8.94 -0.45 1.69
N ALA A 67 9.61 0.54 1.10
CA ALA A 67 10.05 0.44 -0.29
C ALA A 67 11.36 -0.35 -0.36
N HIS A 68 11.42 -1.35 -1.23
CA HIS A 68 12.65 -2.05 -1.54
C HIS A 68 13.49 -1.21 -2.50
N ASP A 69 14.25 -0.28 -1.93
CA ASP A 69 15.07 0.68 -2.68
C ASP A 69 16.48 0.14 -2.91
N THR A 70 16.70 -0.47 -4.06
CA THR A 70 18.01 -0.93 -4.50
C THR A 70 18.31 -0.44 -5.92
N PRO A 71 19.59 -0.35 -6.34
CA PRO A 71 19.94 -0.03 -7.72
C PRO A 71 19.26 -0.95 -8.74
N LEU A 72 19.10 -2.24 -8.41
CA LEU A 72 18.43 -3.20 -9.28
C LEU A 72 16.93 -2.90 -9.40
N SER A 73 16.26 -2.56 -8.29
CA SER A 73 14.84 -2.20 -8.28
C SER A 73 14.54 -1.00 -9.17
N ARG A 74 15.43 0.00 -9.19
CA ARG A 74 15.28 1.21 -10.03
C ARG A 74 15.43 0.94 -11.52
N VAL A 75 16.22 -0.07 -11.88
CA VAL A 75 16.35 -0.53 -13.28
C VAL A 75 15.19 -1.43 -13.67
N ALA A 76 14.68 -2.22 -12.74
CA ALA A 76 13.65 -3.22 -13.00
C ALA A 76 12.26 -2.61 -13.27
N SER A 77 11.95 -1.45 -12.68
CA SER A 77 10.65 -0.80 -12.82
C SER A 77 10.75 0.71 -12.55
N ASP A 78 9.79 1.46 -13.08
CA ASP A 78 9.50 2.85 -12.73
C ASP A 78 8.83 3.00 -11.35
N HIS A 79 8.45 1.91 -10.71
CA HIS A 79 8.04 1.84 -9.31
C HIS A 79 9.05 1.04 -8.47
N LEU A 80 9.35 1.48 -7.24
CA LEU A 80 10.03 0.64 -6.26
C LEU A 80 9.05 -0.44 -5.74
N PRO A 81 9.48 -1.70 -5.56
CA PRO A 81 8.65 -2.70 -4.93
C PRO A 81 8.25 -2.29 -3.50
N LEU A 82 6.95 -2.35 -3.18
CA LEU A 82 6.45 -2.15 -1.83
C LEU A 82 6.37 -3.51 -1.10
N THR A 83 7.03 -3.63 0.05
CA THR A 83 7.09 -4.86 0.83
C THR A 83 6.44 -4.68 2.20
N ALA A 84 6.01 -5.81 2.79
CA ALA A 84 5.45 -5.87 4.14
C ALA A 84 5.59 -7.28 4.73
N PHE A 85 5.69 -7.38 6.05
CA PHE A 85 5.52 -8.63 6.78
C PHE A 85 4.05 -8.86 7.12
N VAL A 86 3.59 -10.10 6.95
CA VAL A 86 2.22 -10.52 7.24
C VAL A 86 2.20 -11.42 8.47
N ARG A 87 1.30 -11.12 9.42
CA ARG A 87 1.01 -11.96 10.60
C ARG A 87 -0.31 -12.71 10.34
N LEU A 88 -0.26 -14.04 10.37
CA LEU A 88 -1.44 -14.90 10.13
C LEU A 88 -2.11 -15.31 11.44
#